data_AF-A0A397NPN6-F1
#
_entry.id   AF-A0A397NPN6-F1
#
_cell.length_a   1.000
_cell.length_b   1.000
_cell.length_c   1.000
_cell.angle_alpha   90.00
_cell.angle_beta   90.00
_cell.angle_gamma   90.00
#
_symmetry.space_group_name_H-M   'P 1'
#
loop_
_entity.id
_entity.type
_entity.pdbx_description
1 polymer ?
#
loop_
_entity_poly.entity_id
_entity_poly.type
_entity_poly.pdbx_seq_one_letter_code
_entity_poly.pdbx_strand_id
1 'polypeptide(L)'
;MHHHKRSPAFEPLTWRPHPLPVRPRTGSGAVETPLFLRRRSTLANRDRSRPVRAEPVEAPFFFDPARKAERPFDKLRACPGHDPGANGSCSTPVVLKTDSRGAVIVEMALVLPLLVTLLLGLVCYGQYFLIAHSVQQIANDAARATIGGLTSDERSRLAVDAADAAAAINPEIDVEAMQVAVHEQGATIAVSVTVDAGARLIRFPLVPMPSSQIARTAAVLAPGAGA
;
A
#
# COMPACT_ATOMS: atom_id res chain seq x y z
N MET A 1 4.36 10.92 -48.32
CA MET A 1 3.08 10.80 -47.60
C MET A 1 3.40 10.66 -46.11
N HIS A 2 3.52 11.78 -45.39
CA HIS A 2 3.87 11.79 -43.96
C HIS A 2 2.60 12.00 -43.12
N HIS A 3 2.22 10.99 -42.34
CA HIS A 3 1.13 11.11 -41.38
C HIS A 3 1.65 11.72 -40.07
N HIS A 4 1.34 13.00 -39.85
CA HIS A 4 1.48 13.64 -38.54
C HIS A 4 0.36 13.13 -37.62
N LYS A 5 0.71 12.29 -36.66
CA LYS A 5 -0.18 11.90 -35.55
C LYS A 5 -0.19 13.04 -34.53
N ARG A 6 -1.31 13.78 -34.44
CA ARG A 6 -1.52 14.80 -33.41
C ARG A 6 -1.64 14.13 -32.04
N SER A 7 -0.77 14.50 -31.10
CA SER A 7 -0.93 14.16 -29.69
C SER A 7 -2.16 14.89 -29.12
N PRO A 8 -2.97 14.26 -28.25
CA PRO A 8 -4.06 14.96 -27.59
C PRO A 8 -3.49 15.98 -26.58
N ALA A 9 -4.03 17.20 -26.63
CA ALA A 9 -3.72 18.27 -25.69
C ALA A 9 -4.16 17.84 -24.28
N PHE A 10 -3.22 17.87 -23.34
CA PHE A 10 -3.48 17.64 -21.92
C PHE A 10 -3.99 18.94 -21.33
N GLU A 11 -5.26 18.96 -20.94
CA GLU A 11 -5.94 20.08 -20.31
C GLU A 11 -5.41 20.22 -18.86
N PRO A 12 -4.82 21.36 -18.46
CA PRO A 12 -4.28 21.50 -17.11
C PRO A 12 -5.43 21.57 -16.10
N LEU A 13 -5.45 20.64 -15.14
CA LEU A 13 -6.33 20.74 -13.97
C LEU A 13 -5.98 22.02 -13.19
N THR A 14 -6.79 23.05 -13.37
CA THR A 14 -6.70 24.28 -12.60
C THR A 14 -7.20 24.01 -11.18
N TRP A 15 -6.28 23.90 -10.23
CA TRP A 15 -6.57 23.86 -8.80
C TRP A 15 -7.31 25.15 -8.38
N ARG A 16 -8.54 25.02 -7.86
CA ARG A 16 -9.28 26.12 -7.23
C ARG A 16 -9.18 25.99 -5.71
N PRO A 17 -8.51 26.91 -4.99
CA PRO A 17 -8.48 26.86 -3.54
C PRO A 17 -9.85 27.23 -2.95
N HIS A 18 -10.41 26.35 -2.13
CA HIS A 18 -11.55 26.66 -1.27
C HIS A 18 -11.09 27.57 -0.11
N PRO A 19 -11.75 28.71 0.15
CA PRO A 19 -11.41 29.56 1.30
C PRO A 19 -11.84 28.87 2.60
N LEU A 20 -10.88 28.61 3.49
CA LEU A 20 -11.15 28.21 4.87
C LEU A 20 -11.54 29.44 5.70
N PRO A 21 -12.46 29.31 6.66
CA PRO A 21 -12.85 30.43 7.52
C PRO A 21 -11.74 30.79 8.51
N VAL A 22 -11.25 32.03 8.42
CA VAL A 22 -10.30 32.63 9.36
C VAL A 22 -11.07 32.99 10.65
N ARG A 23 -10.67 32.42 11.80
CA ARG A 23 -11.16 32.88 13.11
C ARG A 23 -10.38 34.13 13.56
N PRO A 24 -11.06 35.17 14.06
CA PRO A 24 -10.38 36.34 14.61
C PRO A 24 -9.63 35.98 15.91
N ARG A 25 -8.39 36.41 15.99
CA ARG A 25 -7.52 36.30 17.17
C ARG A 25 -7.76 37.52 18.07
N THR A 26 -8.63 37.39 19.05
CA THR A 26 -8.73 38.38 20.14
C THR A 26 -7.53 38.21 21.06
N GLY A 27 -6.61 39.17 21.02
CA GLY A 27 -5.55 39.29 22.01
C GLY A 27 -6.08 39.91 23.30
N SER A 28 -5.57 39.44 24.43
CA SER A 28 -5.35 40.25 25.63
C SER A 28 -4.22 39.59 26.41
N GLY A 29 -3.16 40.36 26.64
CA GLY A 29 -2.02 39.92 27.42
C GLY A 29 -2.41 39.69 28.88
N ALA A 30 -1.83 38.64 29.45
CA ALA A 30 -1.57 38.55 30.87
C ALA A 30 -0.23 37.82 31.01
N VAL A 31 0.78 38.59 31.40
CA VAL A 31 2.04 38.09 31.94
C VAL A 31 1.69 37.43 33.26
N GLU A 32 1.71 36.10 33.31
CA GLU A 32 1.75 35.39 34.58
C GLU A 32 2.75 34.24 34.48
N THR A 33 3.85 34.43 35.19
CA THR A 33 4.79 33.39 35.59
C THR A 33 4.15 32.60 36.73
N PRO A 34 4.02 31.26 36.65
CA PRO A 34 3.91 30.46 37.84
C PRO A 34 5.18 29.62 37.99
N LEU A 35 6.03 30.11 38.91
CA LEU A 35 6.97 29.30 39.65
C LEU A 35 6.16 28.25 40.44
N PHE A 36 6.02 27.03 39.89
CA PHE A 36 5.33 25.95 40.60
C PHE A 36 6.13 24.66 40.60
N LEU A 37 6.86 24.48 41.70
CA LEU A 37 7.00 23.25 42.47
C LEU A 37 7.12 21.95 41.68
N ARG A 38 8.39 21.57 41.50
CA ARG A 38 8.90 20.23 41.26
C ARG A 38 8.34 19.22 42.28
N ARG A 39 7.14 18.69 42.06
CA ARG A 39 6.65 17.49 42.74
C ARG A 39 7.27 16.25 42.10
N ARG A 40 8.27 15.69 42.79
CA ARG A 40 8.59 14.26 42.67
C ARG A 40 7.33 13.47 43.01
N SER A 41 6.80 12.72 42.05
CA SER A 41 5.91 11.60 42.35
C SER A 41 6.53 10.34 41.78
N THR A 42 7.12 9.58 42.70
CA THR A 42 7.51 8.19 42.56
C THR A 42 6.27 7.38 42.18
N LEU A 43 6.07 7.14 40.88
CA LEU A 43 5.12 6.13 40.45
C LEU A 43 5.80 4.77 40.53
N ALA A 44 5.54 4.16 41.68
CA ALA A 44 5.68 2.77 42.01
C ALA A 44 5.51 1.87 40.78
N ASN A 45 6.59 1.15 40.49
CA ASN A 45 6.67 -0.01 39.62
C ASN A 45 5.64 -1.05 40.10
N ARG A 46 4.46 -1.02 39.46
CA ARG A 46 3.37 -1.96 39.72
C ARG A 46 3.63 -3.23 38.94
N ASP A 47 4.28 -4.16 39.63
CA ASP A 47 4.11 -5.61 39.55
C ASP A 47 3.56 -6.15 38.22
N ARG A 48 4.48 -6.51 37.33
CA ARG A 48 4.21 -7.11 36.01
C ARG A 48 4.32 -8.64 36.07
N SER A 49 3.82 -9.25 37.14
CA SER A 49 3.93 -10.68 37.43
C SER A 49 2.54 -11.32 37.61
N ARG A 50 1.62 -11.09 36.67
CA ARG A 50 0.41 -11.92 36.56
C ARG A 50 0.66 -13.02 35.52
N PRO A 51 0.68 -14.31 35.88
CA PRO A 51 0.68 -15.37 34.88
C PRO A 51 -0.61 -15.25 34.07
N VAL A 52 -0.45 -15.08 32.76
CA VAL A 52 -1.55 -15.20 31.80
C VAL A 52 -2.06 -16.63 31.92
N ARG A 53 -3.24 -16.79 32.54
CA ARG A 53 -3.95 -18.06 32.54
C ARG A 53 -4.28 -18.37 31.07
N ALA A 54 -3.63 -19.39 30.53
CA ALA A 54 -4.01 -19.97 29.25
C ALA A 54 -5.39 -20.59 29.42
N GLU A 55 -6.43 -19.83 29.08
CA GLU A 55 -7.75 -20.38 28.81
C GLU A 55 -7.61 -21.27 27.56
N PRO A 56 -7.98 -22.55 27.62
CA PRO A 56 -7.99 -23.39 26.44
C PRO A 56 -9.02 -22.81 25.47
N VAL A 57 -8.56 -22.40 24.29
CA VAL A 57 -9.43 -22.07 23.16
C VAL A 57 -10.19 -23.35 22.83
N GLU A 58 -11.44 -23.45 23.28
CA GLU A 58 -12.38 -24.45 22.79
C GLU A 58 -12.44 -24.34 21.27
N ALA A 59 -11.92 -25.35 20.59
CA ALA A 59 -12.10 -25.50 19.16
C ALA A 59 -13.61 -25.66 18.88
N PRO A 60 -14.25 -24.72 18.15
CA PRO A 60 -15.61 -24.93 17.73
C PRO A 60 -15.59 -25.92 16.56
N PHE A 61 -16.22 -27.05 16.80
CA PHE A 61 -16.92 -27.86 15.83
C PHE A 61 -16.13 -28.55 14.70
N PHE A 62 -16.34 -29.87 14.69
CA PHE A 62 -16.46 -30.71 13.49
C PHE A 62 -15.17 -31.31 12.94
N PHE A 63 -14.56 -32.21 13.71
CA PHE A 63 -14.23 -33.56 13.22
C PHE A 63 -13.80 -34.43 14.39
N ASP A 64 -14.69 -35.30 14.87
CA ASP A 64 -14.34 -36.40 15.78
C ASP A 64 -13.83 -37.57 14.93
N PRO A 65 -12.51 -37.87 14.91
CA PRO A 65 -11.96 -38.95 14.08
C PRO A 65 -12.33 -40.34 14.60
N ALA A 66 -12.90 -40.47 15.81
CA ALA A 66 -13.25 -41.74 16.42
C ALA A 66 -14.67 -42.23 16.08
N ARG A 67 -15.55 -41.40 15.48
CA ARG A 67 -16.84 -41.85 14.94
C ARG A 67 -16.74 -42.45 13.54
N LYS A 68 -15.81 -43.38 13.35
CA LYS A 68 -15.61 -44.06 12.07
C LYS A 68 -15.72 -45.58 12.24
N ALA A 69 -16.82 -46.05 12.82
CA ALA A 69 -17.01 -47.48 13.00
C ALA A 69 -18.46 -47.98 12.93
N GLU A 70 -19.38 -47.31 12.23
CA GLU A 70 -20.63 -47.97 11.83
C GLU A 70 -20.97 -47.54 10.40
N ARG A 71 -20.54 -48.35 9.42
CA ARG A 71 -21.10 -48.28 8.07
C ARG A 71 -22.29 -49.24 8.05
N PRO A 72 -23.54 -48.75 8.04
CA PRO A 72 -24.73 -49.61 8.07
C PRO A 72 -24.95 -50.41 6.76
N PHE A 73 -24.06 -50.26 5.78
CA PHE A 73 -24.17 -50.87 4.45
C PHE A 73 -23.24 -52.07 4.21
N ASP A 74 -22.50 -52.54 5.22
CA ASP A 74 -21.64 -53.73 5.10
C ASP A 74 -22.43 -55.07 5.09
N LYS A 75 -23.77 -55.00 5.10
CA LYS A 75 -24.66 -56.18 5.06
C LYS A 75 -25.34 -56.48 3.73
N LEU A 76 -25.00 -55.77 2.64
CA LEU A 76 -25.65 -55.97 1.34
C LEU A 76 -24.65 -56.27 0.21
N ARG A 77 -23.76 -57.25 0.43
CA ARG A 77 -22.98 -57.81 -0.68
C ARG A 77 -22.78 -59.32 -0.58
N ALA A 78 -23.85 -60.04 -0.26
CA ALA A 78 -24.05 -61.35 -0.86
C ALA A 78 -24.68 -61.08 -2.24
N CYS A 79 -24.05 -61.51 -3.32
CA CYS A 79 -24.70 -61.57 -4.62
C CYS A 79 -25.82 -62.61 -4.51
N PRO A 80 -27.11 -62.27 -4.60
CA PRO A 80 -28.15 -63.29 -4.64
C PRO A 80 -28.23 -63.78 -6.09
N GLY A 81 -27.83 -65.02 -6.32
CA GLY A 81 -27.95 -65.67 -7.64
C GLY A 81 -26.62 -66.17 -8.17
N HIS A 82 -26.20 -67.34 -7.69
CA HIS A 82 -25.23 -68.18 -8.40
C HIS A 82 -26.02 -69.34 -9.03
N ASP A 83 -26.38 -69.20 -10.31
CA ASP A 83 -26.84 -70.31 -11.13
C ASP A 83 -25.61 -71.16 -11.53
N PRO A 84 -25.60 -72.50 -11.36
CA PRO A 84 -24.40 -73.33 -11.59
C PRO A 84 -23.96 -73.48 -13.06
N GLY A 85 -24.45 -72.66 -13.99
CA GLY A 85 -24.24 -72.84 -15.44
C GLY A 85 -23.75 -71.62 -16.22
N ALA A 86 -23.55 -70.46 -15.58
CA ALA A 86 -23.19 -69.23 -16.30
C ALA A 86 -21.69 -68.90 -16.13
N ASN A 87 -20.98 -68.80 -17.25
CA ASN A 87 -19.61 -68.30 -17.41
C ASN A 87 -19.51 -66.77 -17.22
N GLY A 88 -20.26 -66.20 -16.28
CA GLY A 88 -20.27 -64.76 -16.01
C GLY A 88 -19.11 -64.38 -15.09
N SER A 89 -18.11 -63.66 -15.60
CA SER A 89 -17.06 -63.10 -14.76
C SER A 89 -17.66 -62.00 -13.86
N CYS A 90 -17.63 -62.23 -12.55
CA CYS A 90 -17.94 -61.20 -11.56
C CYS A 90 -16.91 -60.07 -11.68
N SER A 91 -17.31 -58.97 -12.30
CA SER A 91 -16.48 -57.77 -12.40
C SER A 91 -16.49 -57.10 -11.03
N THR A 92 -15.36 -57.14 -10.33
CA THR A 92 -15.21 -56.47 -9.05
C THR A 92 -15.37 -54.96 -9.24
N PRO A 93 -16.25 -54.29 -8.47
CA PRO A 93 -16.41 -52.86 -8.58
C PRO A 93 -15.12 -52.17 -8.12
N VAL A 94 -14.57 -51.32 -8.99
CA VAL A 94 -13.42 -50.46 -8.66
C VAL A 94 -13.86 -49.47 -7.59
N VAL A 95 -13.46 -49.71 -6.35
CA VAL A 95 -13.66 -48.77 -5.24
C VAL A 95 -12.59 -47.69 -5.34
N LEU A 96 -12.98 -46.49 -5.80
CA LEU A 96 -12.13 -45.31 -5.78
C LEU A 96 -11.82 -44.97 -4.31
N LYS A 97 -10.54 -45.06 -3.94
CA LYS A 97 -10.06 -44.68 -2.61
C LYS A 97 -10.31 -43.18 -2.41
N THR A 98 -11.15 -42.83 -1.44
CA THR A 98 -11.28 -41.45 -0.96
C THR A 98 -10.07 -41.10 -0.09
N ASP A 99 -9.01 -40.57 -0.71
CA ASP A 99 -7.83 -40.07 -0.02
C ASP A 99 -8.00 -38.59 0.32
N SER A 100 -8.11 -38.27 1.61
CA SER A 100 -8.22 -36.90 2.10
C SER A 100 -6.97 -36.07 1.83
N ARG A 101 -5.81 -36.69 1.60
CA ARG A 101 -4.57 -35.97 1.22
C ARG A 101 -4.67 -35.40 -0.19
N GLY A 102 -5.40 -36.08 -1.09
CA GLY A 102 -5.64 -35.59 -2.45
C GLY A 102 -6.52 -34.34 -2.49
N ALA A 103 -7.52 -34.27 -1.61
CA ALA A 103 -8.41 -33.11 -1.51
C ALA A 103 -7.67 -31.82 -1.10
N VAL A 104 -6.78 -31.91 -0.11
CA VAL A 104 -5.99 -30.76 0.37
C VAL A 104 -5.09 -30.16 -0.74
N ILE A 105 -4.52 -31.01 -1.61
CA ILE A 105 -3.68 -30.54 -2.73
C ILE A 105 -4.53 -29.73 -3.72
N VAL A 106 -5.76 -30.16 -3.99
CA VAL A 106 -6.68 -29.45 -4.89
C VAL A 106 -7.13 -28.12 -4.30
N GLU A 107 -7.41 -28.07 -2.99
CA GLU A 107 -7.77 -26.82 -2.30
C GLU A 107 -6.63 -25.79 -2.39
N MET A 108 -5.39 -26.22 -2.14
CA MET A 108 -4.23 -25.32 -2.23
C MET A 108 -3.90 -24.93 -3.66
N ALA A 109 -4.13 -25.80 -4.64
CA ALA A 109 -3.96 -25.47 -6.05
C ALA A 109 -4.88 -24.32 -6.52
N LEU A 110 -6.03 -24.13 -5.87
CA LEU A 110 -6.96 -23.04 -6.17
C LEU A 110 -6.62 -21.75 -5.41
N VAL A 111 -6.15 -21.84 -4.17
CA VAL A 111 -5.83 -20.67 -3.33
C VAL A 111 -4.46 -20.06 -3.67
N LEU A 112 -3.48 -20.90 -4.01
CA LEU A 112 -2.09 -20.48 -4.25
C LEU A 112 -1.96 -19.45 -5.38
N PRO A 113 -2.63 -19.58 -6.54
CA PRO A 113 -2.58 -18.56 -7.60
C PRO A 113 -3.07 -17.19 -7.12
N LEU A 114 -4.14 -17.16 -6.30
CA LEU A 114 -4.66 -15.93 -5.72
C LEU A 114 -3.64 -15.31 -4.75
N LEU A 115 -3.06 -16.13 -3.87
CA LEU A 115 -2.05 -15.68 -2.91
C LEU A 115 -0.82 -15.11 -3.62
N VAL A 116 -0.31 -15.81 -4.64
CA VAL A 116 0.84 -15.37 -5.44
C VAL A 116 0.51 -14.04 -6.14
N THR A 117 -0.68 -13.91 -6.72
CA THR A 117 -1.11 -12.66 -7.37
C THR A 117 -1.15 -11.50 -6.38
N LEU A 118 -1.66 -11.73 -5.17
CA LEU A 118 -1.73 -10.72 -4.12
C LEU A 118 -0.32 -10.29 -3.66
N LEU A 119 0.58 -11.26 -3.44
CA LEU A 119 1.97 -10.99 -3.07
C LEU A 119 2.69 -10.19 -4.16
N LEU A 120 2.49 -10.56 -5.42
CA LEU A 120 3.06 -9.84 -6.56
C LEU A 120 2.53 -8.40 -6.62
N GLY A 121 1.22 -8.22 -6.38
CA GLY A 121 0.59 -6.92 -6.26
C GLY A 121 1.20 -6.07 -5.16
N LEU A 122 1.38 -6.63 -3.96
CA LEU A 122 1.98 -5.93 -2.82
C LEU A 122 3.39 -5.42 -3.12
N VAL A 123 4.22 -6.22 -3.79
CA VAL A 123 5.59 -5.82 -4.16
C VAL A 123 5.57 -4.68 -5.19
N CYS A 124 4.75 -4.79 -6.25
CA CYS A 124 4.69 -3.76 -7.29
C CYS A 124 4.14 -2.44 -6.77
N TYR A 125 3.03 -2.48 -6.04
CA TYR A 125 2.44 -1.29 -5.44
C TYR A 125 3.32 -0.73 -4.33
N GLY A 126 3.99 -1.58 -3.55
CA GLY A 126 4.96 -1.14 -2.54
C GLY A 126 6.09 -0.30 -3.15
N GLN A 127 6.67 -0.75 -4.26
CA GLN A 127 7.69 0.02 -4.97
C GLN A 127 7.12 1.32 -5.56
N TYR A 128 5.93 1.28 -6.15
CA TYR A 128 5.28 2.49 -6.65
C TYR A 128 5.06 3.53 -5.55
N PHE A 129 4.58 3.10 -4.38
CA PHE A 129 4.36 3.99 -3.24
C PHE A 129 5.65 4.51 -2.64
N LEU A 130 6.72 3.71 -2.62
CA LEU A 130 8.06 4.15 -2.22
C LEU A 130 8.48 5.34 -3.08
N ILE A 131 8.49 5.19 -4.40
CA ILE A 131 8.87 6.25 -5.34
C ILE A 131 7.94 7.47 -5.18
N ALA A 132 6.62 7.26 -5.10
CA ALA A 132 5.66 8.34 -4.95
C ALA A 132 5.84 9.15 -3.64
N HIS A 133 6.31 8.50 -2.57
CA HIS A 133 6.65 9.18 -1.33
C HIS A 133 7.94 9.99 -1.47
N SER A 134 8.99 9.40 -2.05
CA SER A 134 10.26 10.08 -2.27
C SER A 134 10.08 11.33 -3.15
N VAL A 135 9.29 11.25 -4.23
CA VAL A 135 8.94 12.42 -5.07
C VAL A 135 8.19 13.50 -4.28
N GLN A 136 7.33 13.12 -3.32
CA GLN A 136 6.66 14.09 -2.46
C GLN A 136 7.63 14.75 -1.47
N GLN A 137 8.60 14.00 -0.93
CA GLN A 137 9.65 14.55 -0.07
C GLN A 137 10.51 15.56 -0.85
N ILE A 138 10.95 15.20 -2.05
CA ILE A 138 11.69 16.08 -2.96
C ILE A 138 10.90 17.36 -3.25
N ALA A 139 9.62 17.25 -3.57
CA ALA A 139 8.77 18.43 -3.81
C ALA A 139 8.69 19.35 -2.57
N ASN A 140 8.60 18.79 -1.37
CA ASN A 140 8.57 19.57 -0.13
C ASN A 140 9.90 20.29 0.14
N ASP A 141 11.03 19.62 -0.07
CA ASP A 141 12.36 20.22 0.15
C ASP A 141 12.65 21.31 -0.88
N ALA A 142 12.28 21.07 -2.15
CA ALA A 142 12.35 22.07 -3.20
C ALA A 142 11.47 23.29 -2.90
N ALA A 143 10.22 23.08 -2.44
CA ALA A 143 9.34 24.18 -2.06
C ALA A 143 9.90 24.98 -0.88
N ARG A 144 10.47 24.31 0.15
CA ARG A 144 11.11 25.00 1.28
C ARG A 144 12.33 25.82 0.87
N ALA A 145 13.13 25.34 -0.08
CA ALA A 145 14.27 26.07 -0.59
C ALA A 145 13.89 27.40 -1.25
N THR A 146 12.72 27.48 -1.89
CA THR A 146 12.24 28.73 -2.52
C THR A 146 12.03 29.88 -1.55
N ILE A 147 11.87 29.62 -0.24
CA ILE A 147 11.63 30.67 0.77
C ILE A 147 12.83 31.63 0.87
N GLY A 148 14.04 31.14 0.57
CA GLY A 148 15.26 31.95 0.60
C GLY A 148 15.45 32.87 -0.61
N GLY A 149 14.67 32.67 -1.68
CA GLY A 149 14.86 33.42 -2.93
C GLY A 149 14.12 34.76 -2.94
N LEU A 150 14.83 35.81 -3.35
CA LEU A 150 14.30 37.17 -3.45
C LEU A 150 13.63 37.44 -4.82
N THR A 151 14.08 36.73 -5.85
CA THR A 151 13.56 36.84 -7.23
C THR A 151 13.00 35.50 -7.72
N SER A 152 12.14 35.52 -8.74
CA SER A 152 11.56 34.29 -9.29
C SER A 152 12.63 33.36 -9.90
N ASP A 153 13.62 33.91 -10.60
CA ASP A 153 14.73 33.13 -11.16
C ASP A 153 15.58 32.47 -10.06
N GLU A 154 15.84 33.20 -8.97
CA GLU A 154 16.56 32.67 -7.81
C GLU A 154 15.78 31.55 -7.12
N ARG A 155 14.46 31.74 -6.94
CA ARG A 155 13.58 30.70 -6.40
C ARG A 155 13.55 29.45 -7.27
N SER A 156 13.51 29.62 -8.59
CA SER A 156 13.57 28.49 -9.53
C SER A 156 14.89 27.74 -9.41
N ARG A 157 16.03 28.43 -9.33
CA ARG A 157 17.33 27.78 -9.12
C ARG A 157 17.40 27.04 -7.79
N LEU A 158 17.00 27.69 -6.70
CA LEU A 158 16.99 27.06 -5.37
C LEU A 158 16.09 25.81 -5.31
N ALA A 159 14.94 25.83 -5.99
CA ALA A 159 14.06 24.67 -6.08
C ALA A 159 14.72 23.51 -6.85
N VAL A 160 15.36 23.79 -7.98
CA VAL A 160 16.06 22.78 -8.78
C VAL A 160 17.24 22.21 -8.00
N ASP A 161 18.10 23.06 -7.44
CA ASP A 161 19.27 22.63 -6.67
C ASP A 161 18.87 21.75 -5.47
N ALA A 162 17.81 22.12 -4.75
CA ALA A 162 17.29 21.33 -3.64
C ALA A 162 16.66 20.00 -4.11
N ALA A 163 15.96 20.00 -5.25
CA ALA A 163 15.41 18.79 -5.83
C ALA A 163 16.50 17.82 -6.28
N ASP A 164 17.56 18.32 -6.93
CA ASP A 164 18.70 17.52 -7.38
C ASP A 164 19.48 16.95 -6.19
N ALA A 165 19.70 17.75 -5.14
CA ALA A 165 20.33 17.28 -3.92
C ALA A 165 19.50 16.18 -3.21
N ALA A 166 18.17 16.34 -3.18
CA ALA A 166 17.28 15.34 -2.61
C ALA A 166 17.19 14.08 -3.49
N ALA A 167 17.20 14.22 -4.81
CA ALA A 167 17.22 13.07 -5.72
C ALA A 167 18.54 12.27 -5.63
N ALA A 168 19.68 12.94 -5.44
CA ALA A 168 20.99 12.29 -5.30
C ALA A 168 21.08 11.31 -4.12
N ILE A 169 20.29 11.52 -3.06
CA ILE A 169 20.25 10.63 -1.88
C ILE A 169 19.15 9.56 -1.95
N ASN A 170 18.31 9.56 -3.00
CA ASN A 170 17.21 8.60 -3.20
C ASN A 170 17.46 7.76 -4.46
N PRO A 171 18.13 6.59 -4.36
CA PRO A 171 18.56 5.78 -5.51
C PRO A 171 17.44 5.28 -6.41
N GLU A 172 16.20 5.22 -5.92
CA GLU A 172 15.03 4.87 -6.72
C GLU A 172 14.65 5.96 -7.74
N ILE A 173 15.07 7.22 -7.52
CA ILE A 173 14.78 8.36 -8.39
C ILE A 173 15.87 8.50 -9.45
N ASP A 174 15.45 8.66 -10.71
CA ASP A 174 16.36 8.93 -11.81
C ASP A 174 16.35 10.44 -12.06
N VAL A 175 17.50 11.07 -11.84
CA VAL A 175 17.65 12.53 -11.96
C VAL A 175 17.42 12.97 -13.39
N GLU A 176 17.83 12.17 -14.39
CA GLU A 176 17.64 12.50 -15.81
C GLU A 176 16.16 12.43 -16.23
N ALA A 177 15.35 11.63 -15.53
CA ALA A 177 13.93 11.49 -15.77
C ALA A 177 13.07 12.36 -14.83
N MET A 178 13.69 13.24 -14.04
CA MET A 178 13.02 14.16 -13.13
C MET A 178 12.86 15.54 -13.77
N GLN A 179 11.69 16.14 -13.58
CA GLN A 179 11.37 17.50 -14.03
C GLN A 179 10.81 18.30 -12.85
N VAL A 180 11.32 19.51 -12.67
CA VAL A 180 10.91 20.43 -11.60
C VAL A 180 10.32 21.69 -12.25
N ALA A 181 9.11 22.06 -11.85
CA ALA A 181 8.46 23.29 -12.30
C ALA A 181 7.94 24.09 -11.11
N VAL A 182 8.30 25.38 -11.09
CA VAL A 182 7.91 26.34 -10.06
C VAL A 182 6.81 27.23 -10.58
N HIS A 183 5.72 27.32 -9.83
CA HIS A 183 4.54 28.12 -10.14
C HIS A 183 4.29 29.12 -9.01
N GLU A 184 4.31 30.41 -9.34
CA GLU A 184 4.04 31.48 -8.39
C GLU A 184 2.64 32.06 -8.63
N GLN A 185 1.83 32.14 -7.59
CA GLN A 185 0.50 32.75 -7.60
C GLN A 185 0.35 33.69 -6.40
N GLY A 186 0.66 34.96 -6.62
CA GLY A 186 0.64 35.99 -5.58
C GLY A 186 1.60 35.63 -4.44
N ALA A 187 1.04 35.31 -3.27
CA ALA A 187 1.78 34.91 -2.08
C ALA A 187 2.25 33.46 -2.09
N THR A 188 1.68 32.61 -2.94
CA THR A 188 1.91 31.16 -2.88
C THR A 188 2.90 30.74 -3.95
N ILE A 189 3.94 30.01 -3.54
CA ILE A 189 4.90 29.39 -4.43
C ILE A 189 4.64 27.88 -4.37
N ALA A 190 4.25 27.30 -5.49
CA ALA A 190 4.03 25.86 -5.65
C ALA A 190 5.16 25.26 -6.49
N VAL A 191 5.80 24.21 -5.98
CA VAL A 191 6.82 23.45 -6.70
C VAL A 191 6.23 22.09 -7.05
N SER A 192 6.22 21.78 -8.34
CA SER A 192 5.80 20.49 -8.89
C SER A 192 7.01 19.70 -9.34
N VAL A 193 7.07 18.44 -8.94
CA VAL A 193 8.12 17.49 -9.31
C VAL A 193 7.46 16.33 -10.02
N THR A 194 7.92 16.04 -11.23
CA THR A 194 7.43 14.95 -12.07
C THR A 194 8.58 14.00 -12.36
N VAL A 195 8.36 12.70 -12.19
CA VAL A 195 9.36 11.66 -12.47
C VAL A 195 8.74 10.59 -13.35
N ASP A 196 9.45 10.15 -14.39
CA ASP A 196 9.11 8.92 -15.11
C ASP A 196 9.79 7.70 -14.48
N ALA A 197 9.03 6.95 -13.70
CA ALA A 197 9.53 5.76 -13.00
C ALA A 197 9.51 4.49 -13.88
N GLY A 198 9.17 4.60 -15.17
CA GLY A 198 8.85 3.46 -16.03
C GLY A 198 9.95 2.43 -16.15
N ALA A 199 11.21 2.86 -16.22
CA ALA A 199 12.35 1.94 -16.35
C ALA A 199 12.64 1.14 -15.07
N ARG A 200 12.25 1.67 -13.90
CA ARG A 200 12.57 1.10 -12.58
C ARG A 200 11.42 0.35 -11.93
N LEU A 201 10.18 0.61 -12.35
CA LEU A 201 9.00 -0.08 -11.84
C LEU A 201 8.99 -1.56 -12.25
N ILE A 202 8.82 -2.43 -11.26
CA ILE A 202 8.53 -3.84 -11.46
C ILE A 202 7.13 -3.96 -12.07
N ARG A 203 7.05 -4.48 -13.30
CA ARG A 203 5.79 -4.67 -14.02
C ARG A 203 5.54 -6.16 -14.25
N PHE A 204 4.39 -6.64 -13.76
CA PHE A 204 3.91 -7.98 -14.05
C PHE A 204 2.59 -7.93 -14.81
N PRO A 205 2.40 -8.79 -15.81
CA PRO A 205 1.19 -8.78 -16.66
C PRO A 205 -0.10 -9.11 -15.89
N LEU A 206 0.03 -9.81 -14.75
CA LEU A 206 -1.10 -10.23 -13.92
C LEU A 206 -1.63 -9.11 -13.00
N VAL A 207 -0.83 -8.07 -12.77
CA VAL A 207 -1.15 -6.98 -11.84
C VAL A 207 -1.34 -5.69 -12.63
N PRO A 208 -2.53 -5.06 -12.60
CA PRO A 208 -2.73 -3.76 -13.24
C PRO A 208 -1.89 -2.72 -12.51
N MET A 209 -1.03 -2.02 -13.25
CA MET A 209 -0.17 -0.95 -12.74
C MET A 209 -0.68 0.42 -13.21
N PRO A 210 -0.52 1.46 -12.37
CA PRO A 210 -0.82 2.84 -12.77
C PRO A 210 0.19 3.37 -13.81
N SER A 211 0.00 4.63 -14.25
CA SER A 211 0.96 5.29 -15.14
C SER A 211 2.36 5.37 -14.52
N SER A 212 3.41 5.29 -15.35
CA SER A 212 4.79 5.40 -14.89
C SER A 212 5.19 6.82 -14.49
N GLN A 213 4.45 7.82 -14.97
CA GLN A 213 4.65 9.20 -14.58
C GLN A 213 4.02 9.47 -13.21
N ILE A 214 4.85 9.94 -12.27
CA ILE A 214 4.47 10.29 -10.91
C ILE A 214 4.74 11.78 -10.72
N ALA A 215 3.68 12.56 -10.53
CA ALA A 215 3.77 13.99 -10.26
C ALA A 215 3.32 14.30 -8.82
N ARG A 216 4.08 15.13 -8.12
CA ARG A 216 3.75 15.65 -6.78
C ARG A 216 3.98 17.14 -6.72
N THR A 217 3.24 17.81 -5.85
CA THR A 217 3.32 19.25 -5.68
C THR A 217 3.35 19.58 -4.21
N ALA A 218 4.17 20.56 -3.84
CA ALA A 218 4.18 21.16 -2.52
C ALA A 218 4.12 22.68 -2.67
N ALA A 219 3.47 23.36 -1.73
CA ALA A 219 3.32 24.81 -1.78
C ALA A 219 3.74 25.46 -0.46
N VAL A 220 4.37 26.62 -0.57
CA VAL A 220 4.78 27.47 0.54
C VAL A 220 4.27 28.89 0.34
N LEU A 221 4.16 29.63 1.44
CA LEU A 221 3.83 31.06 1.39
C LEU A 221 5.12 31.87 1.34
N ALA A 222 5.25 32.74 0.35
CA ALA A 222 6.32 33.72 0.25
C ALA A 222 6.21 34.73 1.41
N PRO A 223 7.33 35.05 2.08
CA PRO A 223 7.35 36.13 3.06
C PRO A 223 7.03 37.47 2.36
N GLY A 224 5.97 38.16 2.78
CA GLY A 224 5.68 39.54 2.35
C GLY A 224 4.44 39.78 1.50
N ALA A 225 3.65 38.75 1.16
CA ALA A 225 2.46 38.91 0.32
C ALA A 225 1.14 39.02 1.09
N GLY A 226 1.21 39.50 2.33
CA GLY A 226 0.07 39.84 3.18
C GLY A 226 0.33 41.14 3.92
N ALA A 227 0.28 42.24 3.19
CA ALA A 227 0.21 43.60 3.72
C ALA A 227 -0.73 44.42 2.83
#